data_AF-A0A942GGM4-F1
#
_entry.id   AF-A0A942GGM4-F1
#
_cell.length_a   1.000
_cell.length_b   1.000
_cell.length_c   1.000
_cell.angle_alpha   90.00
_cell.angle_beta   90.00
_cell.angle_gamma   90.00
#
_symmetry.space_group_name_H-M   'P 1'
#
loop_
_entity.id
_entity.type
_entity.pdbx_description
1 polymer ?
#
loop_
_entity_poly.entity_id
_entity_poly.type
_entity_poly.pdbx_seq_one_letter_code
_entity_poly.pdbx_strand_id
1 'polypeptide(L)'
;MKLTPDQKISPEQILNNLDQYRPRRKGWSWRRTVGGSGLTMGPFTYRQASEPLTQSVPLPAAKSFHCIDPQPDCVVTSEIASGRFEDDLRRMRMAAWHGADHIMVIRTAGQSHYDGLIEGTPEGIGGVPITRKQVRASRKALDLIEDEVGRPINLHSYISGVAGPEIAVLFAEEGVNGAHQDPQYNVLYRNVNMYRSFVDAAVAKKLMITADILQIDGAHNANATAREAWKVMPELLVQHAINCRYSELVGMPRRSIALSTVPPTAPPAPAVRIDLPYAVALRQLFKGFTIRAQMNTKYMESCTREVTVTHTLNLLLSRLTGADIQSTITPDEGRNVPWHYNSIHAVNTAKQALVGMDGLTDLVSLNMAGELGENVRELKERAVLFLEEILEAGGYFAAVKQGFFVDSGFYPERNGDGIRRDPAGGIGADTIVPRDADYWAPVCHHFGYNSVPLDLQGEFAAGREACAAVKGCTLCRPEKIKYIDELDPEDNAPRRLEASRIYRERLLKPEAEWAGDGIVTMTLFLPAAAATAEYGALEIARRLGLLEAEVINLQVQHPSEGTLVEIKGKVGFAIDPAELQIPPREELLGE
;
A
#
# COMPACT_ATOMS: atom_id res chain seq x y z
N MET A 1 -3.92 -26.67 -8.29
CA MET A 1 -2.77 -26.62 -7.37
C MET A 1 -3.32 -26.33 -5.98
N LYS A 2 -2.87 -27.05 -4.95
CA LYS A 2 -3.16 -26.75 -3.54
C LYS A 2 -1.82 -26.52 -2.86
N LEU A 3 -1.70 -25.45 -2.06
CA LEU A 3 -0.50 -25.21 -1.28
C LEU A 3 -0.51 -26.10 -0.03
N THR A 4 0.67 -26.57 0.36
CA THR A 4 0.89 -27.20 1.66
C THR A 4 2.02 -26.45 2.39
N PRO A 5 1.96 -26.36 3.73
CA PRO A 5 2.95 -25.59 4.51
C PRO A 5 4.40 -26.01 4.31
N ASP A 6 4.63 -27.28 4.02
CA ASP A 6 5.95 -27.92 3.84
C ASP A 6 6.51 -27.78 2.42
N GLN A 7 5.73 -27.27 1.46
CA GLN A 7 6.15 -27.09 0.07
C GLN A 7 6.26 -25.61 -0.29
N LYS A 8 7.31 -25.24 -1.03
CA LYS A 8 7.46 -23.87 -1.56
C LYS A 8 6.38 -23.58 -2.61
N ILE A 9 5.96 -22.33 -2.69
CA ILE A 9 5.18 -21.85 -3.84
C ILE A 9 6.11 -21.77 -5.06
N SER A 10 5.71 -22.33 -6.20
CA SER A 10 6.48 -22.27 -7.45
C SER A 10 5.93 -21.17 -8.35
N PRO A 11 6.69 -20.07 -8.58
CA PRO A 11 6.31 -19.05 -9.55
C PRO A 11 6.07 -19.63 -10.94
N GLU A 12 6.87 -20.60 -11.39
CA GLU A 12 6.73 -21.26 -12.69
C GLU A 12 5.35 -21.92 -12.83
N GLN A 13 4.89 -22.64 -11.80
CA GLN A 13 3.55 -23.25 -11.80
C GLN A 13 2.43 -22.19 -11.76
N ILE A 14 2.65 -21.06 -11.10
CA ILE A 14 1.70 -19.93 -11.12
C ILE A 14 1.59 -19.33 -12.52
N LEU A 15 2.70 -19.17 -13.25
CA LEU A 15 2.72 -18.59 -14.59
C LEU A 15 2.08 -19.46 -15.67
N ASN A 16 1.87 -20.75 -15.41
CA ASN A 16 1.20 -21.65 -16.36
C ASN A 16 -0.28 -21.30 -16.56
N ASN A 17 -0.72 -21.27 -17.82
CA ASN A 17 -2.12 -21.08 -18.25
C ASN A 17 -2.77 -19.80 -17.70
N LEU A 18 -2.02 -18.70 -17.61
CA LEU A 18 -2.56 -17.40 -17.15
C LEU A 18 -3.59 -16.81 -18.12
N ASP A 19 -3.57 -17.17 -19.40
CA ASP A 19 -4.59 -16.81 -20.40
C ASP A 19 -5.99 -17.34 -20.01
N GLN A 20 -6.04 -18.51 -19.36
CA GLN A 20 -7.25 -19.18 -18.90
C GLN A 20 -7.66 -18.80 -17.48
N TYR A 21 -6.76 -18.21 -16.69
CA TYR A 21 -7.07 -17.81 -15.32
C TYR A 21 -8.21 -16.79 -15.29
N ARG A 22 -9.11 -16.96 -14.32
CA ARG A 22 -10.15 -15.98 -13.96
C ARG A 22 -10.18 -15.86 -12.44
N PRO A 23 -10.36 -14.64 -11.90
CA PRO A 23 -10.39 -14.43 -10.45
C PRO A 23 -11.55 -15.19 -9.82
N ARG A 24 -11.29 -15.87 -8.69
CA ARG A 24 -12.33 -16.61 -7.95
C ARG A 24 -13.33 -15.69 -7.25
N ARG A 25 -12.91 -14.45 -6.97
CA ARG A 25 -13.73 -13.42 -6.33
C ARG A 25 -13.35 -12.02 -6.84
N LYS A 26 -14.29 -11.10 -6.72
CA LYS A 26 -14.11 -9.66 -6.92
C LYS A 26 -14.56 -8.92 -5.66
N GLY A 27 -14.23 -7.64 -5.57
CA GLY A 27 -14.61 -6.80 -4.45
C GLY A 27 -13.69 -6.89 -3.25
N TRP A 28 -13.85 -5.93 -2.35
CA TRP A 28 -13.12 -5.82 -1.09
C TRP A 28 -13.67 -6.74 0.00
N SER A 29 -12.79 -7.31 0.83
CA SER A 29 -13.16 -8.13 1.98
C SER A 29 -12.65 -7.51 3.27
N TRP A 30 -13.57 -7.25 4.20
CA TRP A 30 -13.26 -6.80 5.57
C TRP A 30 -13.01 -7.99 6.49
N ARG A 31 -12.24 -7.78 7.57
CA ARG A 31 -12.14 -8.75 8.66
C ARG A 31 -13.50 -8.91 9.35
N ARG A 32 -13.82 -10.14 9.73
CA ARG A 32 -15.01 -10.44 10.52
C ARG A 32 -14.65 -10.33 12.00
N THR A 33 -15.23 -9.34 12.67
CA THR A 33 -15.05 -9.15 14.11
C THR A 33 -15.77 -10.25 14.88
N VAL A 34 -15.12 -10.80 15.90
CA VAL A 34 -15.79 -11.64 16.89
C VAL A 34 -16.73 -10.75 17.70
N GLY A 35 -18.02 -11.07 17.77
CA GLY A 35 -19.05 -10.18 18.33
C GLY A 35 -18.88 -9.83 19.82
N GLY A 36 -19.93 -9.29 20.45
CA GLY A 36 -19.86 -8.70 21.80
C GLY A 36 -19.38 -9.60 22.96
N SER A 37 -19.28 -10.92 22.78
CA SER A 37 -18.70 -11.84 23.77
C SER A 37 -17.15 -11.87 23.75
N GLY A 38 -16.52 -11.24 22.76
CA GLY A 38 -15.08 -11.34 22.51
C GLY A 38 -14.64 -12.71 21.98
N LEU A 39 -13.33 -12.85 21.74
CA LEU A 39 -12.66 -14.06 21.29
C LEU A 39 -11.82 -14.62 22.43
N THR A 40 -12.12 -15.84 22.86
CA THR A 40 -11.27 -16.54 23.84
C THR A 40 -10.22 -17.37 23.11
N MET A 41 -8.94 -17.14 23.42
CA MET A 41 -7.81 -17.92 22.92
C MET A 41 -6.82 -18.16 24.06
N GLY A 42 -6.50 -19.41 24.33
CA GLY A 42 -5.67 -19.78 25.48
C GLY A 42 -6.30 -19.26 26.78
N PRO A 43 -5.54 -18.59 27.67
CA PRO A 43 -6.04 -18.10 28.96
C PRO A 43 -6.73 -16.72 28.88
N PHE A 44 -6.87 -16.12 27.68
CA PHE A 44 -7.31 -14.72 27.53
C PHE A 44 -8.60 -14.59 26.71
N THR A 45 -9.32 -13.49 26.93
CA THR A 45 -10.47 -13.06 26.12
C THR A 45 -10.18 -11.68 25.53
N TYR A 46 -10.25 -11.59 24.21
CA TYR A 46 -9.96 -10.38 23.42
C TYR A 46 -11.26 -9.70 22.97
N ARG A 47 -11.35 -8.38 23.11
CA ARG A 47 -12.54 -7.56 22.81
C ARG A 47 -12.53 -6.94 21.42
N GLN A 48 -11.34 -6.67 20.87
CA GLN A 48 -11.09 -6.00 19.59
C GLN A 48 -10.24 -6.91 18.67
N ALA A 49 -10.75 -8.12 18.47
CA ALA A 49 -10.15 -9.15 17.63
C ALA A 49 -11.07 -9.56 16.47
N SER A 50 -10.47 -10.16 15.42
CA SER A 50 -11.18 -10.79 14.31
C SER A 50 -11.15 -12.30 14.41
N GLU A 51 -11.87 -12.98 13.50
CA GLU A 51 -11.71 -14.41 13.26
C GLU A 51 -10.21 -14.78 13.11
N PRO A 52 -9.74 -15.85 13.80
CA PRO A 52 -8.38 -16.36 13.67
C PRO A 52 -8.08 -16.89 12.27
N LEU A 53 -6.78 -16.98 11.94
CA LEU A 53 -6.31 -17.69 10.75
C LEU A 53 -6.29 -19.20 10.99
N THR A 54 -6.48 -19.99 9.93
CA THR A 54 -6.38 -21.45 9.99
C THR A 54 -4.93 -21.94 9.95
N GLN A 55 -4.04 -21.19 9.29
CA GLN A 55 -2.60 -21.39 9.25
C GLN A 55 -1.93 -20.03 9.44
N SER A 56 -0.99 -19.95 10.39
CA SER A 56 -0.29 -18.71 10.72
C SER A 56 1.00 -18.98 11.48
N VAL A 57 1.84 -17.94 11.56
CA VAL A 57 3.00 -17.90 12.46
C VAL A 57 2.69 -16.94 13.61
N PRO A 58 2.55 -17.45 14.86
CA PRO A 58 2.31 -16.60 16.01
C PRO A 58 3.55 -15.75 16.33
N LEU A 59 3.37 -14.71 17.14
CA LEU A 59 4.48 -13.92 17.67
C LEU A 59 5.45 -14.81 18.47
N PRO A 60 6.77 -14.53 18.50
CA PRO A 60 7.74 -15.41 19.18
C PRO A 60 7.44 -15.66 20.66
N ALA A 61 6.90 -14.67 21.37
CA ALA A 61 6.51 -14.78 22.78
C ALA A 61 5.24 -15.62 23.01
N ALA A 62 4.48 -15.94 21.95
CA ALA A 62 3.26 -16.75 22.06
C ALA A 62 3.53 -18.17 22.57
N LYS A 63 4.77 -18.67 22.47
CA LYS A 63 5.16 -19.96 23.07
C LYS A 63 4.84 -20.05 24.56
N SER A 64 4.87 -18.93 25.28
CA SER A 64 4.52 -18.84 26.70
C SER A 64 3.01 -18.87 26.96
N PHE A 65 2.20 -18.82 25.90
CA PHE A 65 0.74 -18.75 25.93
C PHE A 65 0.12 -19.78 24.97
N HIS A 66 0.70 -20.98 24.90
CA HIS A 66 0.23 -22.08 24.03
C HIS A 66 0.17 -21.73 22.53
N CYS A 67 1.08 -20.87 22.06
CA CYS A 67 1.21 -20.48 20.66
C CYS A 67 -0.06 -19.86 20.05
N ILE A 68 -0.88 -19.18 20.83
CA ILE A 68 -2.05 -18.43 20.31
C ILE A 68 -1.63 -17.32 19.33
N ASP A 69 -2.45 -17.07 18.30
CA ASP A 69 -2.24 -15.99 17.32
C ASP A 69 -3.50 -15.12 17.11
N PRO A 70 -3.94 -14.36 18.13
CA PRO A 70 -5.07 -13.44 18.00
C PRO A 70 -4.81 -12.43 16.87
N GLN A 71 -5.85 -12.17 16.07
CA GLN A 71 -5.81 -11.25 14.94
C GLN A 71 -6.52 -9.94 15.31
N PRO A 72 -5.96 -8.75 15.01
CA PRO A 72 -6.67 -7.49 15.25
C PRO A 72 -7.92 -7.36 14.37
N ASP A 73 -8.85 -6.51 14.78
CA ASP A 73 -10.12 -6.22 14.12
C ASP A 73 -10.03 -5.46 12.79
N CYS A 74 -8.94 -4.74 12.53
CA CYS A 74 -8.71 -4.02 11.28
C CYS A 74 -7.94 -4.84 10.23
N VAL A 75 -8.16 -4.53 8.95
CA VAL A 75 -7.36 -5.10 7.85
C VAL A 75 -5.91 -4.61 7.94
N VAL A 76 -4.93 -5.50 7.81
CA VAL A 76 -3.50 -5.17 7.93
C VAL A 76 -2.83 -5.23 6.56
N THR A 77 -2.17 -4.14 6.17
CA THR A 77 -1.51 -4.03 4.86
C THR A 77 -0.02 -4.32 4.95
N SER A 78 0.50 -5.06 3.97
CA SER A 78 1.94 -5.11 3.65
C SER A 78 2.16 -4.58 2.23
N GLU A 79 3.12 -3.69 2.07
CA GLU A 79 3.59 -3.21 0.76
C GLU A 79 4.69 -4.16 0.24
N ILE A 80 4.49 -4.71 -0.95
CA ILE A 80 5.39 -5.69 -1.57
C ILE A 80 5.48 -5.39 -3.07
N ALA A 81 6.61 -4.83 -3.51
CA ALA A 81 6.86 -4.50 -4.90
C ALA A 81 8.37 -4.31 -5.15
N SER A 82 9.11 -5.40 -5.31
CA SER A 82 10.59 -5.34 -5.49
C SER A 82 11.02 -4.99 -6.92
N GLY A 83 10.07 -4.90 -7.86
CA GLY A 83 10.37 -4.83 -9.30
C GLY A 83 10.35 -6.20 -10.00
N ARG A 84 10.40 -7.30 -9.24
CA ARG A 84 10.27 -8.68 -9.72
C ARG A 84 9.09 -9.38 -9.06
N PHE A 85 7.93 -9.29 -9.67
CA PHE A 85 6.70 -9.81 -9.07
C PHE A 85 6.78 -11.32 -8.79
N GLU A 86 7.54 -12.08 -9.58
CA GLU A 86 7.71 -13.53 -9.41
C GLU A 86 8.40 -13.89 -8.09
N ASP A 87 9.27 -13.03 -7.56
CA ASP A 87 9.87 -13.17 -6.23
C ASP A 87 8.95 -12.63 -5.14
N ASP A 88 8.23 -11.55 -5.44
CA ASP A 88 7.25 -10.96 -4.53
C ASP A 88 6.14 -11.96 -4.15
N LEU A 89 5.74 -12.88 -5.03
CA LEU A 89 4.75 -13.93 -4.72
C LEU A 89 5.12 -14.74 -3.47
N ARG A 90 6.42 -15.01 -3.26
CA ARG A 90 6.90 -15.74 -2.09
C ARG A 90 6.76 -14.91 -0.82
N ARG A 91 7.11 -13.62 -0.91
CA ARG A 91 6.97 -12.67 0.19
C ARG A 91 5.50 -12.43 0.56
N MET A 92 4.59 -12.41 -0.41
CA MET A 92 3.14 -12.32 -0.17
C MET A 92 2.65 -13.48 0.70
N ARG A 93 3.10 -14.71 0.42
CA ARG A 93 2.78 -15.89 1.25
C ARG A 93 3.32 -15.73 2.67
N MET A 94 4.57 -15.29 2.83
CA MET A 94 5.16 -15.02 4.16
C MET A 94 4.33 -13.98 4.93
N ALA A 95 4.00 -12.84 4.30
CA ALA A 95 3.22 -11.79 4.94
C ALA A 95 1.81 -12.26 5.36
N ALA A 96 1.16 -13.07 4.52
CA ALA A 96 -0.15 -13.63 4.82
C ALA A 96 -0.15 -14.54 6.06
N TRP A 97 0.84 -15.43 6.17
CA TRP A 97 1.02 -16.29 7.35
C TRP A 97 1.25 -15.49 8.64
N HIS A 98 1.83 -14.29 8.54
CA HIS A 98 2.03 -13.40 9.68
C HIS A 98 0.81 -12.52 10.01
N GLY A 99 -0.22 -12.53 9.16
CA GLY A 99 -1.49 -11.85 9.42
C GLY A 99 -1.84 -10.74 8.44
N ALA A 100 -1.04 -10.47 7.39
CA ALA A 100 -1.42 -9.50 6.37
C ALA A 100 -2.55 -10.05 5.49
N ASP A 101 -3.65 -9.30 5.38
CA ASP A 101 -4.82 -9.62 4.56
C ASP A 101 -5.13 -8.51 3.54
N HIS A 102 -4.17 -7.62 3.34
CA HIS A 102 -4.13 -6.63 2.28
C HIS A 102 -2.70 -6.52 1.75
N ILE A 103 -2.52 -6.83 0.47
CA ILE A 103 -1.22 -6.82 -0.22
C ILE A 103 -1.25 -5.69 -1.24
N MET A 104 -0.38 -4.71 -1.02
CA MET A 104 -0.30 -3.52 -1.84
C MET A 104 0.95 -3.57 -2.71
N VAL A 105 0.75 -3.48 -4.02
CA VAL A 105 1.81 -3.53 -5.03
C VAL A 105 2.03 -2.13 -5.60
N ILE A 106 3.11 -1.49 -5.15
CA ILE A 106 3.61 -0.23 -5.73
C ILE A 106 4.02 -0.49 -7.17
N ARG A 107 3.72 0.49 -8.02
CA ARG A 107 4.02 0.44 -9.45
C ARG A 107 5.46 0.81 -9.73
N THR A 108 6.00 0.32 -10.85
CA THR A 108 7.29 0.80 -11.35
C THR A 108 7.31 2.33 -11.48
N ALA A 109 8.46 2.93 -11.18
CA ALA A 109 8.61 4.36 -11.14
C ALA A 109 8.13 5.01 -12.45
N GLY A 110 7.24 6.01 -12.33
CA GLY A 110 6.76 6.77 -13.49
C GLY A 110 5.62 6.11 -14.27
N GLN A 111 5.09 4.94 -13.88
CA GLN A 111 3.98 4.29 -14.60
C GLN A 111 2.73 5.18 -14.75
N SER A 112 2.56 6.20 -13.91
CA SER A 112 1.51 7.23 -14.09
C SER A 112 1.60 8.01 -15.41
N HIS A 113 2.73 7.96 -16.11
CA HIS A 113 2.98 8.64 -17.39
C HIS A 113 2.80 7.73 -18.60
N TYR A 114 2.48 6.46 -18.41
CA TYR A 114 2.23 5.55 -19.53
C TYR A 114 0.81 5.79 -20.03
N ASP A 115 0.67 6.31 -21.25
CA ASP A 115 -0.63 6.64 -21.88
C ASP A 115 -1.24 5.40 -22.54
N GLY A 116 -1.44 4.36 -21.73
CA GLY A 116 -2.01 3.08 -22.10
C GLY A 116 -1.56 1.97 -21.15
N LEU A 117 -2.15 0.79 -21.31
CA LEU A 117 -1.65 -0.42 -20.66
C LEU A 117 -0.29 -0.80 -21.26
N ILE A 118 0.59 -1.31 -20.40
CA ILE A 118 1.75 -2.09 -20.79
C ILE A 118 1.44 -3.58 -20.62
N GLU A 119 2.19 -4.42 -21.31
CA GLU A 119 1.97 -5.87 -21.35
C GLU A 119 3.26 -6.62 -21.02
N GLY A 120 3.14 -7.93 -20.74
CA GLY A 120 4.28 -8.76 -20.40
C GLY A 120 4.74 -8.62 -18.96
N THR A 121 6.01 -8.96 -18.71
CA THR A 121 6.61 -8.97 -17.38
C THR A 121 7.99 -8.31 -17.28
N PRO A 122 8.16 -7.08 -17.82
CA PRO A 122 9.44 -6.38 -17.74
C PRO A 122 9.88 -6.16 -16.28
N GLU A 123 11.17 -5.96 -16.06
CA GLU A 123 11.70 -5.63 -14.73
C GLU A 123 11.29 -4.22 -14.33
N GLY A 124 10.83 -4.08 -13.08
CA GLY A 124 10.50 -2.78 -12.53
C GLY A 124 11.64 -2.13 -11.75
N ILE A 125 11.58 -0.81 -11.63
CA ILE A 125 12.50 -0.04 -10.78
C ILE A 125 11.67 0.68 -9.73
N GLY A 126 11.97 0.43 -8.45
CA GLY A 126 11.25 1.01 -7.31
C GLY A 126 9.80 0.54 -7.15
N GLY A 127 9.39 -0.47 -7.93
CA GLY A 127 8.04 -1.04 -7.90
C GLY A 127 7.80 -1.94 -9.12
N VAL A 128 6.66 -2.61 -9.18
CA VAL A 128 6.35 -3.62 -10.21
C VAL A 128 5.64 -2.98 -11.41
N PRO A 129 6.00 -3.30 -12.67
CA PRO A 129 5.23 -2.86 -13.83
C PRO A 129 3.88 -3.57 -13.86
N ILE A 130 2.80 -2.82 -13.69
CA ILE A 130 1.46 -3.40 -13.64
C ILE A 130 0.98 -3.72 -15.05
N THR A 131 0.79 -5.02 -15.33
CA THR A 131 0.31 -5.57 -16.59
C THR A 131 -0.78 -6.61 -16.33
N ARG A 132 -1.50 -7.06 -17.36
CA ARG A 132 -2.49 -8.13 -17.18
C ARG A 132 -1.85 -9.44 -16.71
N LYS A 133 -0.73 -9.83 -17.31
CA LYS A 133 -0.01 -11.06 -16.93
C LYS A 133 0.44 -11.03 -15.47
N GLN A 134 1.05 -9.92 -15.05
CA GLN A 134 1.51 -9.74 -13.68
C GLN A 134 0.35 -9.74 -12.67
N VAL A 135 -0.75 -9.04 -12.96
CA VAL A 135 -1.93 -9.00 -12.09
C VAL A 135 -2.56 -10.39 -11.97
N ARG A 136 -2.74 -11.12 -13.07
CA ARG A 136 -3.26 -12.49 -13.05
C ARG A 136 -2.39 -13.42 -12.23
N ALA A 137 -1.06 -13.35 -12.38
CA ALA A 137 -0.15 -14.18 -11.62
C ALA A 137 -0.25 -13.90 -10.11
N SER A 138 -0.26 -12.63 -9.72
CA SER A 138 -0.36 -12.22 -8.32
C SER A 138 -1.71 -12.61 -7.72
N ARG A 139 -2.82 -12.38 -8.44
CA ARG A 139 -4.17 -12.73 -7.99
C ARG A 139 -4.35 -14.25 -7.90
N LYS A 140 -3.84 -15.02 -8.87
CA LYS A 140 -3.82 -16.50 -8.84
C LYS A 140 -3.02 -17.05 -7.67
N ALA A 141 -1.86 -16.46 -7.36
CA ALA A 141 -1.07 -16.85 -6.20
C ALA A 141 -1.81 -16.54 -4.90
N LEU A 142 -2.39 -15.32 -4.78
CA LEU A 142 -3.15 -14.92 -3.60
C LEU A 142 -4.41 -15.76 -3.40
N ASP A 143 -5.08 -16.23 -4.46
CA ASP A 143 -6.20 -17.17 -4.36
C ASP A 143 -5.79 -18.49 -3.70
N LEU A 144 -4.55 -18.94 -3.92
CA LEU A 144 -4.02 -20.15 -3.26
C LEU A 144 -3.56 -19.88 -1.83
N ILE A 145 -2.96 -18.72 -1.59
CA ILE A 145 -2.45 -18.32 -0.27
C ILE A 145 -3.63 -18.04 0.67
N GLU A 146 -4.70 -17.42 0.19
CA GLU A 146 -5.88 -17.11 1.01
C GLU A 146 -6.66 -18.39 1.41
N ASP A 147 -6.68 -19.41 0.55
CA ASP A 147 -7.17 -20.76 0.90
C ASP A 147 -6.31 -21.39 2.00
N GLU A 148 -4.99 -21.21 1.95
CA GLU A 148 -4.05 -21.78 2.91
C GLU A 148 -4.17 -21.15 4.30
N VAL A 149 -4.22 -19.83 4.39
CA VAL A 149 -4.38 -19.13 5.68
C VAL A 149 -5.85 -19.11 6.15
N GLY A 150 -6.80 -19.40 5.26
CA GLY A 150 -8.23 -19.49 5.56
C GLY A 150 -8.94 -18.15 5.71
N ARG A 151 -8.39 -17.08 5.11
CA ARG A 151 -8.96 -15.73 5.12
C ARG A 151 -8.69 -15.03 3.79
N PRO A 152 -9.70 -14.38 3.15
CA PRO A 152 -9.50 -13.63 1.90
C PRO A 152 -8.41 -12.57 2.01
N ILE A 153 -7.55 -12.45 0.99
CA ILE A 153 -6.46 -11.46 0.94
C ILE A 153 -6.71 -10.42 -0.16
N ASN A 154 -6.86 -9.15 0.21
CA ASN A 154 -7.12 -8.08 -0.76
C ASN A 154 -5.85 -7.74 -1.56
N LEU A 155 -5.89 -7.91 -2.89
CA LEU A 155 -4.86 -7.41 -3.80
C LEU A 155 -5.15 -5.94 -4.12
N HIS A 156 -4.13 -5.10 -4.00
CA HIS A 156 -4.25 -3.66 -4.21
C HIS A 156 -3.11 -3.09 -5.05
N SER A 157 -3.42 -2.14 -5.94
CA SER A 157 -2.40 -1.35 -6.64
C SER A 157 -2.92 0.07 -6.96
N TYR A 158 -2.48 0.72 -8.05
CA TYR A 158 -2.69 2.14 -8.29
C TYR A 158 -3.27 2.41 -9.67
N ILE A 159 -4.40 3.12 -9.73
CA ILE A 159 -5.06 3.56 -10.96
C ILE A 159 -4.55 4.94 -11.42
N SER A 160 -3.91 5.71 -10.53
CA SER A 160 -3.39 7.06 -10.81
C SER A 160 -2.59 7.18 -12.12
N GLY A 161 -2.64 8.34 -12.78
CA GLY A 161 -1.93 8.62 -14.04
C GLY A 161 -2.85 8.91 -15.22
N VAL A 162 -2.26 8.98 -16.41
CA VAL A 162 -2.97 9.31 -17.66
C VAL A 162 -3.80 8.14 -18.20
N ALA A 163 -3.45 6.89 -17.88
CA ALA A 163 -4.20 5.70 -18.29
C ALA A 163 -5.14 5.16 -17.19
N GLY A 164 -5.72 6.06 -16.39
CA GLY A 164 -6.57 5.68 -15.27
C GLY A 164 -7.77 4.79 -15.67
N PRO A 165 -8.56 5.15 -16.70
CA PRO A 165 -9.67 4.33 -17.16
C PRO A 165 -9.23 2.94 -17.62
N GLU A 166 -8.12 2.81 -18.36
CA GLU A 166 -7.60 1.54 -18.86
C GLU A 166 -7.16 0.62 -17.73
N ILE A 167 -6.43 1.14 -16.74
CA ILE A 167 -6.01 0.36 -15.56
C ILE A 167 -7.25 -0.03 -14.73
N ALA A 168 -8.26 0.84 -14.62
CA ALA A 168 -9.49 0.51 -13.92
C ALA A 168 -10.28 -0.61 -14.61
N VAL A 169 -10.32 -0.65 -15.95
CA VAL A 169 -10.88 -1.78 -16.72
C VAL A 169 -10.11 -3.05 -16.42
N LEU A 170 -8.77 -3.01 -16.52
CA LEU A 170 -7.91 -4.15 -16.20
C LEU A 170 -8.18 -4.69 -14.78
N PHE A 171 -8.25 -3.81 -13.79
CA PHE A 171 -8.46 -4.18 -12.39
C PHE A 171 -9.84 -4.78 -12.14
N ALA A 172 -10.88 -4.19 -12.75
CA ALA A 172 -12.24 -4.70 -12.66
C ALA A 172 -12.40 -6.08 -13.32
N GLU A 173 -11.71 -6.32 -14.44
CA GLU A 173 -11.69 -7.60 -15.14
C GLU A 173 -10.97 -8.68 -14.34
N GLU A 174 -9.79 -8.36 -13.80
CA GLU A 174 -8.86 -9.32 -13.20
C GLU A 174 -8.99 -9.47 -11.67
N GLY A 175 -10.00 -8.83 -11.06
CA GLY A 175 -10.37 -9.08 -9.66
C GLY A 175 -9.42 -8.45 -8.63
N VAL A 176 -8.83 -7.30 -8.97
CA VAL A 176 -8.13 -6.46 -7.98
C VAL A 176 -9.17 -5.92 -6.98
N ASN A 177 -8.84 -5.93 -5.69
CA ASN A 177 -9.82 -5.73 -4.61
C ASN A 177 -9.81 -4.28 -4.08
N GLY A 178 -8.67 -3.60 -4.16
CA GLY A 178 -8.51 -2.21 -3.78
C GLY A 178 -7.60 -1.46 -4.77
N ALA A 179 -7.77 -0.15 -4.87
CA ALA A 179 -6.89 0.67 -5.68
C ALA A 179 -6.73 2.10 -5.13
N HIS A 180 -5.54 2.67 -5.33
CA HIS A 180 -5.34 4.11 -5.17
C HIS A 180 -5.91 4.86 -6.37
N GLN A 181 -6.81 5.81 -6.11
CA GLN A 181 -7.35 6.69 -7.15
C GLN A 181 -7.76 8.04 -6.54
N ASP A 182 -7.02 9.08 -6.96
CA ASP A 182 -7.28 10.46 -6.59
C ASP A 182 -6.90 11.38 -7.76
N PRO A 183 -7.84 12.12 -8.37
CA PRO A 183 -7.50 13.04 -9.46
C PRO A 183 -6.55 14.16 -9.02
N GLN A 184 -6.52 14.51 -7.73
CA GLN A 184 -5.64 15.54 -7.20
C GLN A 184 -4.18 15.08 -7.20
N TYR A 185 -3.93 13.78 -6.99
CA TYR A 185 -2.58 13.21 -7.06
C TYR A 185 -1.94 13.45 -8.43
N ASN A 186 -2.70 13.17 -9.49
CA ASN A 186 -2.27 13.33 -10.87
C ASN A 186 -1.84 14.78 -11.16
N VAL A 187 -2.62 15.75 -10.67
CA VAL A 187 -2.40 17.18 -10.90
C VAL A 187 -1.24 17.69 -10.06
N LEU A 188 -1.29 17.52 -8.74
CA LEU A 188 -0.37 18.14 -7.80
C LEU A 188 1.03 17.53 -7.89
N TYR A 189 1.14 16.20 -7.96
CA TYR A 189 2.44 15.51 -7.82
C TYR A 189 2.96 14.90 -9.13
N ARG A 190 2.13 14.81 -10.18
CA ARG A 190 2.53 14.27 -11.49
C ARG A 190 2.36 15.24 -12.66
N ASN A 191 1.89 16.46 -12.42
CA ASN A 191 1.71 17.49 -13.46
C ASN A 191 0.87 17.01 -14.66
N VAL A 192 -0.09 16.11 -14.42
CA VAL A 192 -1.10 15.75 -15.41
C VAL A 192 -2.09 16.91 -15.52
N ASN A 193 -2.56 17.20 -16.72
CA ASN A 193 -3.55 18.24 -16.96
C ASN A 193 -4.80 18.02 -16.07
N MET A 194 -5.27 19.10 -15.43
CA MET A 194 -6.34 19.01 -14.44
C MET A 194 -7.72 18.68 -15.02
N TYR A 195 -8.01 19.09 -16.25
CA TYR A 195 -9.24 18.67 -16.92
C TYR A 195 -9.19 17.19 -17.28
N ARG A 196 -8.10 16.73 -17.91
CA ARG A 196 -7.86 15.31 -18.21
C ARG A 196 -8.01 14.45 -16.96
N SER A 197 -7.31 14.81 -15.88
CA SER A 197 -7.33 14.05 -14.63
C SER A 197 -8.74 13.86 -14.05
N PHE A 198 -9.52 14.93 -13.97
CA PHE A 198 -10.87 14.87 -13.41
C PHE A 198 -11.90 14.23 -14.37
N VAL A 199 -11.71 14.30 -15.68
CA VAL A 199 -12.58 13.56 -16.63
C VAL A 199 -12.34 12.06 -16.52
N ASP A 200 -11.07 11.64 -16.52
CA ASP A 200 -10.66 10.24 -16.44
C ASP A 200 -11.03 9.62 -15.09
N ALA A 201 -10.87 10.36 -14.00
CA ALA A 201 -11.22 9.89 -12.67
C ALA A 201 -12.69 9.51 -12.54
N ALA A 202 -13.59 10.21 -13.25
CA ALA A 202 -15.01 9.89 -13.23
C ALA A 202 -15.27 8.49 -13.82
N VAL A 203 -14.63 8.18 -14.95
CA VAL A 203 -14.74 6.88 -15.61
C VAL A 203 -14.06 5.79 -14.77
N ALA A 204 -12.85 6.05 -14.28
CA ALA A 204 -12.10 5.10 -13.45
C ALA A 204 -12.86 4.73 -12.17
N LYS A 205 -13.37 5.72 -11.43
CA LYS A 205 -14.18 5.48 -10.23
C LYS A 205 -15.49 4.76 -10.56
N LYS A 206 -16.12 5.03 -11.71
CA LYS A 206 -17.31 4.30 -12.15
C LYS A 206 -17.04 2.81 -12.37
N LEU A 207 -15.89 2.48 -12.95
CA LEU A 207 -15.42 1.10 -13.11
C LEU A 207 -15.06 0.43 -11.78
N MET A 208 -14.44 1.17 -10.85
CA MET A 208 -14.15 0.67 -9.50
C MET A 208 -15.42 0.26 -8.75
N ILE A 209 -16.51 1.04 -8.87
CA ILE A 209 -17.82 0.70 -8.28
C ILE A 209 -18.33 -0.65 -8.79
N THR A 210 -18.19 -0.92 -10.09
CA THR A 210 -18.67 -2.16 -10.73
C THR A 210 -18.04 -3.41 -10.15
N ALA A 211 -16.76 -3.33 -9.78
CA ALA A 211 -16.02 -4.46 -9.23
C ALA A 211 -15.91 -4.41 -7.69
N ASP A 212 -16.66 -3.54 -7.03
CA ASP A 212 -16.62 -3.27 -5.57
C ASP A 212 -15.20 -3.04 -5.05
N ILE A 213 -14.39 -2.33 -5.85
CA ILE A 213 -13.00 -2.01 -5.54
C ILE A 213 -12.98 -0.90 -4.47
N LEU A 214 -12.30 -1.17 -3.36
CA LEU A 214 -12.07 -0.15 -2.34
C LEU A 214 -11.08 0.91 -2.86
N GLN A 215 -11.45 2.18 -2.78
CA GLN A 215 -10.57 3.29 -3.11
C GLN A 215 -9.74 3.70 -1.90
N ILE A 216 -8.45 3.95 -2.11
CA ILE A 216 -7.62 4.75 -1.21
C ILE A 216 -7.25 6.06 -1.91
N ASP A 217 -7.34 7.19 -1.21
CA ASP A 217 -6.99 8.51 -1.76
C ASP A 217 -5.49 8.86 -1.70
N GLY A 218 -5.14 10.04 -2.23
CA GLY A 218 -3.76 10.48 -2.42
C GLY A 218 -3.19 11.39 -1.33
N ALA A 219 -3.93 11.67 -0.23
CA ALA A 219 -3.59 12.76 0.69
C ALA A 219 -2.22 12.62 1.37
N HIS A 220 -1.76 11.39 1.64
CA HIS A 220 -0.42 11.09 2.19
C HIS A 220 0.74 11.73 1.39
N ASN A 221 0.56 12.06 0.11
CA ASN A 221 1.56 12.77 -0.68
C ASN A 221 1.79 14.21 -0.20
N ALA A 222 0.77 14.85 0.42
CA ALA A 222 0.92 16.16 1.03
C ALA A 222 1.82 16.10 2.28
N ASN A 223 1.74 15.03 3.10
CA ASN A 223 2.70 14.80 4.18
C ASN A 223 4.13 14.73 3.63
N ALA A 224 4.35 13.92 2.60
CA ALA A 224 5.68 13.72 2.01
C ALA A 224 6.29 15.03 1.46
N THR A 225 5.48 15.85 0.79
CA THR A 225 5.92 17.09 0.12
C THR A 225 5.99 18.32 1.04
N ALA A 226 5.21 18.36 2.13
CA ALA A 226 5.25 19.46 3.09
C ALA A 226 6.68 19.73 3.61
N ARG A 227 7.02 20.99 3.91
CA ARG A 227 8.28 21.30 4.59
C ARG A 227 8.23 20.88 6.05
N GLU A 228 7.14 21.24 6.70
CA GLU A 228 6.83 20.94 8.09
C GLU A 228 5.47 20.24 8.11
N ALA A 229 5.43 18.91 8.23
CA ALA A 229 4.18 18.18 8.04
C ALA A 229 3.12 18.49 9.11
N TRP A 230 3.50 19.02 10.28
CA TRP A 230 2.51 19.48 11.27
C TRP A 230 1.69 20.70 10.81
N LYS A 231 2.14 21.43 9.78
CA LYS A 231 1.42 22.59 9.21
C LYS A 231 0.44 22.20 8.10
N VAL A 232 0.58 21.02 7.51
CA VAL A 232 -0.18 20.61 6.31
C VAL A 232 -1.59 20.08 6.61
N MET A 233 -1.98 19.98 7.89
CA MET A 233 -3.25 19.38 8.33
C MET A 233 -4.50 20.02 7.69
N PRO A 234 -4.63 21.35 7.54
CA PRO A 234 -5.79 21.93 6.87
C PRO A 234 -5.89 21.50 5.41
N GLU A 235 -4.76 21.46 4.68
CA GLU A 235 -4.71 21.00 3.30
C GLU A 235 -5.06 19.50 3.19
N LEU A 236 -4.59 18.66 4.12
CA LEU A 236 -4.97 17.24 4.18
C LEU A 236 -6.48 17.07 4.28
N LEU A 237 -7.13 17.80 5.19
CA LEU A 237 -8.59 17.75 5.35
C LEU A 237 -9.32 18.18 4.07
N VAL A 238 -8.80 19.17 3.35
CA VAL A 238 -9.36 19.64 2.07
C VAL A 238 -9.18 18.63 0.95
N GLN A 239 -7.98 18.05 0.79
CA GLN A 239 -7.73 17.03 -0.23
C GLN A 239 -8.61 15.79 0.01
N HIS A 240 -8.74 15.35 1.26
CA HIS A 240 -9.69 14.30 1.65
C HIS A 240 -11.13 14.68 1.27
N ALA A 241 -11.59 15.89 1.65
CA ALA A 241 -12.95 16.36 1.39
C ALA A 241 -13.30 16.36 -0.10
N ILE A 242 -12.42 16.89 -0.95
CA ILE A 242 -12.63 16.99 -2.38
C ILE A 242 -12.75 15.59 -2.99
N ASN A 243 -11.81 14.68 -2.71
CA ASN A 243 -11.86 13.34 -3.30
C ASN A 243 -13.02 12.50 -2.76
N CYS A 244 -13.31 12.58 -1.45
CA CYS A 244 -14.48 11.92 -0.86
C CYS A 244 -15.77 12.37 -1.55
N ARG A 245 -15.99 13.69 -1.62
CA ARG A 245 -17.22 14.24 -2.20
C ARG A 245 -17.33 13.93 -3.69
N TYR A 246 -16.22 14.05 -4.42
CA TYR A 246 -16.18 13.71 -5.84
C TYR A 246 -16.51 12.22 -6.07
N SER A 247 -15.93 11.32 -5.27
CA SER A 247 -16.19 9.87 -5.37
C SER A 247 -17.65 9.52 -5.05
N GLU A 248 -18.25 10.14 -4.04
CA GLU A 248 -19.68 10.00 -3.75
C GLU A 248 -20.55 10.46 -4.92
N LEU A 249 -20.23 11.60 -5.55
CA LEU A 249 -20.98 12.13 -6.69
C LEU A 249 -20.90 11.23 -7.94
N VAL A 250 -19.81 10.47 -8.11
CA VAL A 250 -19.72 9.43 -9.15
C VAL A 250 -20.60 8.20 -8.81
N GLY A 251 -21.02 8.07 -7.55
CA GLY A 251 -21.91 7.03 -7.05
C GLY A 251 -21.23 6.00 -6.13
N MET A 252 -20.01 6.27 -5.68
CA MET A 252 -19.26 5.33 -4.87
C MET A 252 -19.74 5.35 -3.42
N PRO A 253 -20.01 4.20 -2.79
CA PRO A 253 -20.51 4.17 -1.42
C PRO A 253 -19.41 4.59 -0.43
N ARG A 254 -19.78 5.32 0.63
CA ARG A 254 -18.81 5.84 1.63
C ARG A 254 -17.90 4.77 2.23
N ARG A 255 -18.46 3.57 2.49
CA ARG A 255 -17.71 2.41 3.01
C ARG A 255 -16.59 1.90 2.10
N SER A 256 -16.61 2.28 0.83
CA SER A 256 -15.59 1.88 -0.14
C SER A 256 -14.58 3.02 -0.40
N ILE A 257 -14.81 4.21 0.16
CA ILE A 257 -13.95 5.39 0.03
C ILE A 257 -13.09 5.50 1.29
N ALA A 258 -11.81 5.16 1.18
CA ALA A 258 -10.85 5.18 2.28
C ALA A 258 -9.93 6.40 2.24
N LEU A 259 -9.90 7.13 3.35
CA LEU A 259 -8.99 8.26 3.56
C LEU A 259 -7.62 7.75 3.94
N SER A 260 -6.59 8.11 3.17
CA SER A 260 -5.20 7.72 3.41
C SER A 260 -4.52 8.70 4.37
N THR A 261 -4.68 8.47 5.68
CA THR A 261 -4.21 9.38 6.73
C THR A 261 -2.95 8.87 7.41
N VAL A 262 -1.90 9.71 7.41
CA VAL A 262 -0.63 9.47 8.12
C VAL A 262 -0.54 10.46 9.28
N PRO A 263 -0.22 10.02 10.52
CA PRO A 263 0.15 10.92 11.61
C PRO A 263 1.30 11.86 11.17
N PRO A 264 1.11 13.19 11.19
CA PRO A 264 2.04 14.08 10.52
C PRO A 264 3.46 14.15 11.11
N THR A 265 3.67 13.76 12.36
CA THR A 265 4.95 13.93 13.04
C THR A 265 5.53 12.63 13.60
N ALA A 266 6.77 12.70 14.07
CA ALA A 266 7.46 11.64 14.80
C ALA A 266 8.34 12.27 15.90
N PRO A 267 8.70 11.53 16.97
CA PRO A 267 9.72 11.97 17.91
C PRO A 267 11.01 12.41 17.19
N PRO A 268 11.75 13.43 17.67
CA PRO A 268 11.64 14.08 18.98
C PRO A 268 10.53 15.14 19.10
N ALA A 269 9.70 15.36 18.07
CA ALA A 269 8.50 16.17 18.24
C ALA A 269 7.57 15.54 19.29
N PRO A 270 6.72 16.32 19.98
CA PRO A 270 5.69 15.79 20.88
C PRO A 270 4.55 15.15 20.06
N ALA A 271 4.85 14.07 19.36
CA ALA A 271 4.09 13.61 18.20
C ALA A 271 2.64 13.27 18.53
N VAL A 272 2.39 12.55 19.62
CA VAL A 272 1.02 12.22 20.06
C VAL A 272 0.22 13.49 20.39
N ARG A 273 0.82 14.50 21.02
CA ARG A 273 0.13 15.77 21.37
C ARG A 273 -0.24 16.57 20.13
N ILE A 274 0.61 16.56 19.10
CA ILE A 274 0.39 17.28 17.82
C ILE A 274 -0.59 16.51 16.92
N ASP A 275 -0.44 15.20 16.80
CA ASP A 275 -1.14 14.41 15.78
C ASP A 275 -2.53 13.93 16.25
N LEU A 276 -2.75 13.77 17.56
CA LEU A 276 -4.03 13.29 18.10
C LEU A 276 -5.21 14.24 17.81
N PRO A 277 -5.10 15.58 17.96
CA PRO A 277 -6.16 16.49 17.54
C PRO A 277 -6.54 16.35 16.07
N TYR A 278 -5.55 16.20 15.17
CA TYR A 278 -5.80 15.96 13.76
C TYR A 278 -6.53 14.63 13.52
N ALA A 279 -6.06 13.54 14.15
CA ALA A 279 -6.67 12.22 14.03
C ALA A 279 -8.14 12.21 14.47
N VAL A 280 -8.47 12.93 15.55
CA VAL A 280 -9.84 13.10 16.05
C VAL A 280 -10.67 13.99 15.12
N ALA A 281 -10.13 15.15 14.70
CA ALA A 281 -10.83 16.09 13.82
C ALA A 281 -11.22 15.44 12.50
N LEU A 282 -10.28 14.72 11.87
CA LEU A 282 -10.49 13.95 10.64
C LEU A 282 -11.68 12.99 10.80
N ARG A 283 -11.66 12.13 11.83
CA ARG A 283 -12.71 11.11 12.00
C ARG A 283 -14.08 11.70 12.36
N GLN A 284 -14.11 12.86 13.02
CA GLN A 284 -15.36 13.58 13.27
C GLN A 284 -15.94 14.21 11.99
N LEU A 285 -15.09 14.77 11.12
CA LEU A 285 -15.52 15.34 9.83
C LEU A 285 -15.97 14.27 8.84
N PHE A 286 -15.25 13.16 8.78
CA PHE A 286 -15.42 12.11 7.78
C PHE A 286 -16.20 10.90 8.30
N LYS A 287 -17.16 11.12 9.21
CA LYS A 287 -17.99 10.06 9.76
C LYS A 287 -18.71 9.29 8.65
N GLY A 288 -18.56 7.96 8.67
CA GLY A 288 -19.18 7.03 7.72
C GLY A 288 -18.33 6.73 6.48
N PHE A 289 -17.19 7.40 6.32
CA PHE A 289 -16.14 6.99 5.38
C PHE A 289 -15.18 6.01 6.07
N THR A 290 -14.40 5.29 5.26
CA THR A 290 -13.38 4.37 5.74
C THR A 290 -12.09 5.13 6.09
N ILE A 291 -11.44 4.73 7.17
CA ILE A 291 -10.15 5.28 7.60
C ILE A 291 -9.05 4.26 7.31
N ARG A 292 -8.19 4.59 6.35
CA ARG A 292 -6.92 3.90 6.14
C ARG A 292 -5.83 4.65 6.89
N ALA A 293 -5.46 4.14 8.06
CA ALA A 293 -4.31 4.63 8.78
C ALA A 293 -3.03 4.09 8.13
N GLN A 294 -2.03 4.95 7.96
CA GLN A 294 -0.70 4.58 7.49
C GLN A 294 0.36 5.09 8.46
N MET A 295 1.48 4.39 8.49
CA MET A 295 2.62 4.72 9.34
C MET A 295 3.48 5.85 8.75
N ASN A 296 4.24 6.53 9.62
CA ASN A 296 5.12 7.61 9.20
C ASN A 296 6.28 7.10 8.32
N THR A 297 6.53 7.82 7.23
CA THR A 297 7.69 7.64 6.34
C THR A 297 8.54 8.92 6.19
N LYS A 298 7.98 10.07 6.57
CA LYS A 298 8.62 11.37 6.35
C LYS A 298 9.76 11.64 7.34
N TYR A 299 9.50 11.38 8.61
CA TYR A 299 10.41 11.65 9.71
C TYR A 299 10.92 10.30 10.23
N MET A 300 11.65 9.62 9.33
CA MET A 300 12.26 8.33 9.57
C MET A 300 13.69 8.36 9.04
N GLU A 301 14.55 7.51 9.60
CA GLU A 301 15.96 7.38 9.23
C GLU A 301 16.33 5.89 9.12
N SER A 302 17.62 5.59 8.97
CA SER A 302 18.14 4.22 8.82
C SER A 302 18.03 3.32 10.07
N CYS A 303 17.62 3.85 11.23
CA CYS A 303 17.51 3.07 12.46
C CYS A 303 16.16 2.34 12.55
N THR A 304 16.13 1.05 12.21
CA THR A 304 14.90 0.22 12.25
C THR A 304 14.20 0.22 13.61
N ARG A 305 14.96 0.31 14.71
CA ARG A 305 14.43 0.43 16.08
C ARG A 305 13.63 1.72 16.27
N GLU A 306 14.19 2.85 15.84
CA GLU A 306 13.51 4.16 15.92
C GLU A 306 12.20 4.13 15.12
N VAL A 307 12.27 3.62 13.89
CA VAL A 307 11.12 3.49 13.00
C VAL A 307 10.01 2.66 13.65
N THR A 308 10.33 1.47 14.17
CA THR A 308 9.37 0.59 14.84
C THR A 308 8.73 1.24 16.09
N VAL A 309 9.50 2.01 16.86
CA VAL A 309 8.98 2.76 18.01
C VAL A 309 7.98 3.83 17.56
N THR A 310 8.33 4.62 16.54
CA THR A 310 7.42 5.63 15.95
C THR A 310 6.16 4.97 15.40
N HIS A 311 6.28 3.83 14.72
CA HIS A 311 5.13 3.07 14.20
C HIS A 311 4.21 2.58 15.31
N THR A 312 4.75 2.21 16.48
CA THR A 312 3.93 1.85 17.64
C THR A 312 3.13 3.04 18.16
N LEU A 313 3.68 4.26 18.12
CA LEU A 313 2.92 5.49 18.43
C LEU A 313 1.84 5.77 17.37
N ASN A 314 2.11 5.51 16.09
CA ASN A 314 1.09 5.62 15.05
C ASN A 314 -0.08 4.64 15.30
N LEU A 315 0.23 3.40 15.70
CA LEU A 315 -0.77 2.39 16.06
C LEU A 315 -1.57 2.78 17.31
N LEU A 316 -0.94 3.44 18.29
CA LEU A 316 -1.64 4.01 19.46
C LEU A 316 -2.69 5.03 19.02
N LEU A 317 -2.35 5.95 18.10
CA LEU A 317 -3.32 6.90 17.55
C LEU A 317 -4.48 6.18 16.84
N SER A 318 -4.18 5.14 16.07
CA SER A 318 -5.22 4.29 15.44
C SER A 318 -6.13 3.63 16.48
N ARG A 319 -5.58 3.13 17.61
CA ARG A 319 -6.41 2.54 18.67
C ARG A 319 -7.25 3.55 19.43
N LEU A 320 -6.71 4.74 19.70
CA LEU A 320 -7.44 5.81 20.41
C LEU A 320 -8.58 6.41 19.58
N THR A 321 -8.55 6.27 18.26
CA THR A 321 -9.48 6.99 17.38
C THR A 321 -10.22 6.09 16.37
N GLY A 322 -9.72 4.90 16.06
CA GLY A 322 -10.28 3.92 15.15
C GLY A 322 -9.54 3.84 13.81
N ALA A 323 -9.38 2.65 13.24
CA ALA A 323 -8.86 2.44 11.89
C ALA A 323 -9.53 1.20 11.27
N ASP A 324 -10.06 1.33 10.05
CA ASP A 324 -10.66 0.20 9.33
C ASP A 324 -9.58 -0.61 8.59
N ILE A 325 -8.58 0.09 8.07
CA ILE A 325 -7.38 -0.47 7.46
C ILE A 325 -6.17 0.14 8.17
N GLN A 326 -5.30 -0.70 8.71
CA GLN A 326 -3.99 -0.31 9.20
C GLN A 326 -2.94 -0.76 8.20
N SER A 327 -2.40 0.18 7.44
CA SER A 327 -1.22 -0.08 6.63
C SER A 327 0.05 -0.01 7.46
N THR A 328 1.04 -0.78 7.03
CA THR A 328 2.34 -0.86 7.67
C THR A 328 3.40 -0.35 6.72
N ILE A 329 4.48 0.18 7.30
CA ILE A 329 5.70 0.55 6.61
C ILE A 329 6.80 -0.36 7.13
N THR A 330 7.66 -0.84 6.24
CA THR A 330 8.77 -1.67 6.67
C THR A 330 9.79 -0.83 7.44
N PRO A 331 10.34 -1.32 8.56
CA PRO A 331 11.22 -0.51 9.38
C PRO A 331 12.54 -0.14 8.70
N ASP A 332 12.85 -0.72 7.55
CA ASP A 332 14.01 -0.46 6.71
C ASP A 332 13.74 0.46 5.51
N GLU A 333 12.55 1.03 5.36
CA GLU A 333 12.20 1.89 4.20
C GLU A 333 13.12 3.11 4.06
N GLY A 334 13.51 3.75 5.18
CA GLY A 334 14.47 4.86 5.20
C GLY A 334 15.93 4.44 4.96
N ARG A 335 16.17 3.15 4.69
CA ARG A 335 17.52 2.55 4.65
C ARG A 335 17.81 1.84 3.33
N ASN A 336 16.88 1.02 2.86
CA ASN A 336 17.03 0.18 1.68
C ASN A 336 15.65 -0.12 1.07
N VAL A 337 15.61 -0.63 -0.17
CA VAL A 337 14.37 -1.21 -0.72
C VAL A 337 13.87 -2.27 0.26
N PRO A 338 12.57 -2.33 0.61
CA PRO A 338 12.07 -3.22 1.65
C PRO A 338 12.46 -4.68 1.44
N TRP A 339 12.99 -5.32 2.48
CA TRP A 339 13.38 -6.73 2.42
C TRP A 339 12.34 -7.66 3.04
N HIS A 340 12.43 -8.96 2.71
CA HIS A 340 11.48 -9.99 3.12
C HIS A 340 11.15 -9.93 4.62
N TYR A 341 12.18 -10.01 5.47
CA TYR A 341 11.98 -10.09 6.92
C TYR A 341 11.51 -8.78 7.54
N ASN A 342 11.78 -7.63 6.90
CA ASN A 342 11.27 -6.34 7.38
C ASN A 342 9.80 -6.11 7.01
N SER A 343 9.32 -6.64 5.87
CA SER A 343 7.87 -6.76 5.62
C SER A 343 7.18 -7.56 6.73
N ILE A 344 7.81 -8.65 7.18
CA ILE A 344 7.28 -9.47 8.27
C ILE A 344 7.36 -8.76 9.62
N HIS A 345 8.44 -8.03 9.91
CA HIS A 345 8.54 -7.22 11.12
C HIS A 345 7.44 -6.17 11.18
N ALA A 346 7.13 -5.49 10.07
CA ALA A 346 6.06 -4.50 10.02
C ALA A 346 4.68 -5.11 10.36
N VAL A 347 4.35 -6.26 9.77
CA VAL A 347 3.11 -7.00 10.05
C VAL A 347 3.06 -7.47 11.51
N ASN A 348 4.17 -8.00 12.03
CA ASN A 348 4.26 -8.43 13.42
C ASN A 348 4.14 -7.26 14.40
N THR A 349 4.74 -6.11 14.13
CA THR A 349 4.60 -4.89 14.95
C THR A 349 3.14 -4.43 14.98
N ALA A 350 2.47 -4.38 13.83
CA ALA A 350 1.05 -4.05 13.78
C ALA A 350 0.20 -5.04 14.59
N LYS A 351 0.38 -6.35 14.36
CA LYS A 351 -0.32 -7.41 15.11
C LYS A 351 -0.06 -7.28 16.61
N GLN A 352 1.21 -7.21 17.01
CA GLN A 352 1.63 -7.18 18.41
C GLN A 352 1.08 -5.96 19.15
N ALA A 353 1.23 -4.76 18.59
CA ALA A 353 0.80 -3.54 19.27
C ALA A 353 -0.73 -3.45 19.31
N LEU A 354 -1.43 -3.77 18.21
CA LEU A 354 -2.89 -3.71 18.18
C LEU A 354 -3.54 -4.73 19.11
N VAL A 355 -3.00 -5.96 19.20
CA VAL A 355 -3.46 -6.98 20.16
C VAL A 355 -3.08 -6.60 21.58
N GLY A 356 -1.87 -6.07 21.81
CA GLY A 356 -1.44 -5.61 23.14
C GLY A 356 -2.28 -4.45 23.69
N MET A 357 -2.92 -3.67 22.80
CA MET A 357 -3.85 -2.59 23.12
C MET A 357 -5.33 -3.02 23.02
N ASP A 358 -5.64 -4.31 23.03
CA ASP A 358 -7.01 -4.82 23.03
C ASP A 358 -7.83 -4.22 24.19
N GLY A 359 -8.96 -3.58 23.87
CA GLY A 359 -9.85 -2.98 24.87
C GLY A 359 -9.33 -1.69 25.51
N LEU A 360 -8.28 -1.06 24.95
CA LEU A 360 -7.65 0.15 25.53
C LEU A 360 -8.67 1.28 25.82
N THR A 361 -9.64 1.48 24.93
CA THR A 361 -10.64 2.55 25.03
C THR A 361 -11.69 2.34 26.12
N ASP A 362 -11.75 1.14 26.72
CA ASP A 362 -12.57 0.88 27.90
C ASP A 362 -11.89 1.38 29.19
N LEU A 363 -10.56 1.60 29.14
CA LEU A 363 -9.73 2.00 30.26
C LEU A 363 -9.27 3.46 30.17
N VAL A 364 -9.14 3.98 28.95
CA VAL A 364 -8.62 5.31 28.67
C VAL A 364 -9.63 6.10 27.83
N SER A 365 -9.86 7.36 28.20
CA SER A 365 -10.73 8.28 27.47
C SER A 365 -9.96 9.52 26.99
N LEU A 366 -10.43 10.10 25.89
CA LEU A 366 -9.87 11.34 25.34
C LEU A 366 -10.44 12.55 26.08
N ASN A 367 -9.56 13.43 26.59
CA ASN A 367 -9.97 14.66 27.27
C ASN A 367 -10.37 15.76 26.26
N MET A 368 -11.61 15.73 25.80
CA MET A 368 -12.16 16.71 24.85
C MET A 368 -12.46 18.09 25.46
N ALA A 369 -12.37 18.27 26.78
CA ALA A 369 -12.71 19.53 27.45
C ALA A 369 -11.53 20.52 27.54
N GLY A 370 -10.32 20.13 27.14
CA GLY A 370 -9.13 20.98 27.16
C GLY A 370 -8.50 21.14 25.77
N GLU A 371 -7.17 21.29 25.75
CA GLU A 371 -6.35 21.54 24.55
C GLU A 371 -6.71 20.66 23.34
N LEU A 372 -7.02 19.38 23.56
CA LEU A 372 -7.43 18.48 22.48
C LEU A 372 -8.70 18.98 21.76
N GLY A 373 -9.74 19.36 22.50
CA GLY A 373 -11.01 19.83 21.92
C GLY A 373 -10.86 21.18 21.22
N GLU A 374 -10.07 22.08 21.79
CA GLU A 374 -9.76 23.39 21.22
C GLU A 374 -9.02 23.23 19.88
N ASN A 375 -7.94 22.42 19.86
CA ASN A 375 -7.17 22.17 18.65
C ASN A 375 -7.98 21.41 17.58
N VAL A 376 -8.84 20.45 17.99
CA VAL A 376 -9.78 19.77 17.08
C VAL A 376 -10.72 20.78 16.41
N ARG A 377 -11.23 21.76 17.16
CA ARG A 377 -12.12 22.79 16.61
C ARG A 377 -11.37 23.69 15.64
N GLU A 378 -10.20 24.19 16.03
CA GLU A 378 -9.39 25.09 15.22
C GLU A 378 -9.00 24.46 13.87
N LEU A 379 -8.57 23.20 13.86
CA LEU A 379 -8.22 22.49 12.63
C LEU A 379 -9.39 22.40 11.64
N LYS A 380 -10.62 22.23 12.15
CA LYS A 380 -11.82 22.24 11.31
C LYS A 380 -12.12 23.62 10.75
N GLU A 381 -11.97 24.66 11.57
CA GLU A 381 -12.17 26.05 11.11
C GLU A 381 -11.18 26.41 10.02
N ARG A 382 -9.90 26.05 10.18
CA ARG A 382 -8.88 26.24 9.12
C ARG A 382 -9.25 25.52 7.82
N ALA A 383 -9.73 24.28 7.89
CA ALA A 383 -10.15 23.55 6.69
C ALA A 383 -11.40 24.16 6.02
N VAL A 384 -12.36 24.67 6.80
CA VAL A 384 -13.53 25.38 6.27
C VAL A 384 -13.10 26.67 5.58
N LEU A 385 -12.26 27.48 6.22
CA LEU A 385 -11.71 28.71 5.63
C LEU A 385 -10.96 28.41 4.32
N PHE A 386 -10.28 27.27 4.20
CA PHE A 386 -9.60 26.85 2.98
C PHE A 386 -10.61 26.60 1.86
N LEU A 387 -11.68 25.83 2.13
CA LEU A 387 -12.73 25.61 1.14
C LEU A 387 -13.44 26.91 0.74
N GLU A 388 -13.66 27.84 1.67
CA GLU A 388 -14.23 29.17 1.40
C GLU A 388 -13.34 29.96 0.45
N GLU A 389 -12.03 30.02 0.68
CA GLU A 389 -11.09 30.72 -0.20
C GLU A 389 -10.99 30.04 -1.59
N ILE A 390 -11.08 28.70 -1.66
CA ILE A 390 -11.16 28.00 -2.95
C ILE A 390 -12.38 28.46 -3.76
N LEU A 391 -13.53 28.65 -3.10
CA LEU A 391 -14.75 29.15 -3.77
C LEU A 391 -14.59 30.61 -4.18
N GLU A 392 -14.05 31.47 -3.31
CA GLU A 392 -13.78 32.88 -3.61
C GLU A 392 -12.83 33.05 -4.80
N ALA A 393 -11.79 32.21 -4.88
CA ALA A 393 -10.82 32.20 -5.97
C ALA A 393 -11.39 31.75 -7.33
N GLY A 394 -12.63 31.26 -7.39
CA GLY A 394 -13.28 30.77 -8.61
C GLY A 394 -13.27 29.24 -8.77
N GLY A 395 -13.07 28.49 -7.69
CA GLY A 395 -13.12 27.04 -7.65
C GLY A 395 -11.77 26.34 -7.75
N TYR A 396 -11.79 25.00 -7.71
CA TYR A 396 -10.59 24.16 -7.56
C TYR A 396 -9.48 24.45 -8.58
N PHE A 397 -9.80 24.56 -9.87
CA PHE A 397 -8.80 24.80 -10.91
C PHE A 397 -8.13 26.18 -10.78
N ALA A 398 -8.89 27.20 -10.36
CA ALA A 398 -8.32 28.51 -10.11
C ALA A 398 -7.41 28.51 -8.88
N ALA A 399 -7.82 27.83 -7.79
CA ALA A 399 -7.00 27.66 -6.59
C ALA A 399 -5.68 26.93 -6.89
N VAL A 400 -5.72 25.85 -7.67
CA VAL A 400 -4.49 25.13 -8.11
C VAL A 400 -3.60 26.02 -8.97
N LYS A 401 -4.16 26.81 -9.89
CA LYS A 401 -3.39 27.77 -10.71
C LYS A 401 -2.71 28.84 -9.86
N GLN A 402 -3.36 29.27 -8.79
CA GLN A 402 -2.86 30.28 -7.85
C GLN A 402 -1.85 29.72 -6.84
N GLY A 403 -1.66 28.39 -6.78
CA GLY A 403 -0.68 27.74 -5.91
C GLY A 403 -1.18 27.58 -4.47
N PHE A 404 -2.46 27.29 -4.27
CA PHE A 404 -3.03 27.10 -2.94
C PHE A 404 -2.55 25.82 -2.25
N PHE A 405 -2.23 24.79 -3.03
CA PHE A 405 -1.86 23.47 -2.55
C PHE A 405 -0.34 23.29 -2.55
N VAL A 406 0.16 22.45 -1.64
CA VAL A 406 1.58 22.16 -1.45
C VAL A 406 2.36 23.42 -1.01
N ASP A 407 1.69 24.38 -0.40
CA ASP A 407 2.33 25.54 0.22
C ASP A 407 2.88 25.16 1.61
N SER A 408 3.98 25.76 2.03
CA SER A 408 4.62 25.42 3.30
C SER A 408 4.01 26.12 4.52
N GLY A 409 3.13 27.10 4.31
CA GLY A 409 2.47 27.87 5.37
C GLY A 409 1.44 27.04 6.17
N PHE A 410 1.19 27.44 7.42
CA PHE A 410 0.11 26.87 8.22
C PHE A 410 -1.21 27.60 7.93
N TYR A 411 -1.93 27.12 6.90
CA TYR A 411 -3.16 27.75 6.41
C TYR A 411 -4.05 28.31 7.53
N PRO A 412 -4.47 29.60 7.49
CA PRO A 412 -4.49 30.49 6.32
C PRO A 412 -3.17 31.22 6.01
N GLU A 413 -2.09 30.98 6.76
CA GLU A 413 -0.77 31.42 6.32
C GLU A 413 -0.43 30.78 4.96
N ARG A 414 0.10 31.59 4.04
CA ARG A 414 0.60 31.15 2.73
C ARG A 414 1.97 31.77 2.48
N ASN A 415 2.98 30.94 2.25
CA ASN A 415 4.35 31.38 2.00
C ASN A 415 4.62 31.71 0.53
N GLY A 416 3.71 31.31 -0.37
CA GLY A 416 3.79 31.59 -1.80
C GLY A 416 4.66 30.59 -2.56
N ASP A 417 5.02 29.47 -1.93
CA ASP A 417 5.84 28.38 -2.48
C ASP A 417 5.01 27.17 -2.90
N GLY A 418 3.67 27.26 -2.84
CA GLY A 418 2.76 26.24 -3.34
C GLY A 418 2.93 25.92 -4.84
N ILE A 419 2.58 24.69 -5.20
CA ILE A 419 2.69 24.20 -6.58
C ILE A 419 1.57 24.80 -7.43
N ARG A 420 1.96 25.53 -8.48
CA ARG A 420 1.05 26.08 -9.48
C ARG A 420 0.95 25.16 -10.69
N ARG A 421 -0.27 24.77 -11.07
CA ARG A 421 -0.52 24.04 -12.32
C ARG A 421 -1.38 24.88 -13.25
N ASP A 422 -0.98 25.00 -14.50
CA ASP A 422 -1.76 25.72 -15.51
C ASP A 422 -2.91 24.83 -16.01
N PRO A 423 -4.18 25.28 -15.98
CA PRO A 423 -5.29 24.55 -16.59
C PRO A 423 -5.11 24.23 -18.07
N ALA A 424 -4.34 25.05 -18.80
CA ALA A 424 -4.00 24.82 -20.21
C ALA A 424 -2.72 23.98 -20.41
N GLY A 425 -2.01 23.64 -19.33
CA GLY A 425 -0.73 22.92 -19.39
C GLY A 425 -0.78 21.52 -18.78
N GLY A 426 0.40 20.93 -18.58
CA GLY A 426 0.57 19.59 -18.02
C GLY A 426 0.45 18.47 -19.06
N ILE A 427 0.70 17.25 -18.61
CA ILE A 427 0.68 16.06 -19.47
C ILE A 427 -0.76 15.74 -19.84
N GLY A 428 -1.03 15.53 -21.13
CA GLY A 428 -2.39 15.35 -21.64
C GLY A 428 -3.18 16.65 -21.73
N ALA A 429 -2.52 17.81 -21.75
CA ALA A 429 -3.16 19.04 -22.22
C ALA A 429 -3.63 18.85 -23.68
N ASP A 430 -4.70 19.54 -24.06
CA ASP A 430 -5.32 19.47 -25.40
C ASP A 430 -5.88 18.11 -25.83
N THR A 431 -5.98 17.13 -24.91
CA THR A 431 -6.58 15.81 -25.22
C THR A 431 -8.05 15.70 -24.81
N ILE A 432 -8.66 16.77 -24.26
CA ILE A 432 -10.08 16.77 -23.90
C ILE A 432 -10.91 17.13 -25.13
N VAL A 433 -11.82 16.24 -25.49
CA VAL A 433 -12.74 16.42 -26.62
C VAL A 433 -14.17 16.58 -26.09
N PRO A 434 -14.90 17.63 -26.48
CA PRO A 434 -16.33 17.74 -26.20
C PRO A 434 -17.09 16.55 -26.78
N ARG A 435 -18.07 16.02 -26.04
CA ARG A 435 -18.94 14.96 -26.57
C ARG A 435 -19.98 15.58 -27.49
N ASP A 436 -20.10 15.06 -28.70
CA ASP A 436 -21.20 15.39 -29.60
C ASP A 436 -22.54 14.89 -29.06
N ALA A 437 -23.64 15.44 -29.58
CA ALA A 437 -25.00 15.06 -29.18
C ALA A 437 -25.35 13.60 -29.52
N ASP A 438 -24.59 12.96 -30.39
CA ASP A 438 -24.71 11.54 -30.75
C ASP A 438 -23.56 10.69 -30.18
N TYR A 439 -22.72 11.23 -29.28
CA TYR A 439 -21.69 10.46 -28.61
C TYR A 439 -22.30 9.22 -27.94
N TRP A 440 -21.79 8.06 -28.32
CA TRP A 440 -22.24 6.79 -27.78
C TRP A 440 -21.07 5.83 -27.57
N ALA A 441 -21.04 5.21 -26.39
CA ALA A 441 -20.14 4.13 -26.04
C ALA A 441 -20.97 2.89 -25.69
N PRO A 442 -20.92 1.81 -26.50
CA PRO A 442 -21.68 0.58 -26.28
C PRO A 442 -20.97 -0.33 -25.25
N VAL A 443 -20.63 0.23 -24.09
CA VAL A 443 -19.91 -0.46 -23.01
C VAL A 443 -20.66 -0.29 -21.70
N CYS A 444 -20.42 -1.23 -20.80
CA CYS A 444 -21.03 -1.24 -19.50
C CYS A 444 -20.27 -0.32 -18.54
N HIS A 445 -20.99 0.33 -17.62
CA HIS A 445 -20.42 1.19 -16.56
C HIS A 445 -19.59 2.40 -17.07
N HIS A 446 -19.98 2.97 -18.21
CA HIS A 446 -19.46 4.25 -18.67
C HIS A 446 -19.92 5.42 -17.79
N PHE A 447 -19.05 6.43 -17.60
CA PHE A 447 -19.43 7.70 -16.98
C PHE A 447 -19.63 8.80 -18.03
N GLY A 448 -20.60 9.67 -17.79
CA GLY A 448 -20.93 10.84 -18.62
C GLY A 448 -22.03 10.57 -19.65
N TYR A 449 -22.31 11.58 -20.48
CA TYR A 449 -23.36 11.53 -21.51
C TYR A 449 -23.17 10.33 -22.45
N ASN A 450 -24.25 9.58 -22.71
CA ASN A 450 -24.24 8.41 -23.57
C ASN A 450 -25.56 8.33 -24.36
N SER A 451 -25.54 8.62 -25.65
CA SER A 451 -26.71 8.65 -26.53
C SER A 451 -27.09 7.23 -26.97
N VAL A 452 -27.71 6.46 -26.07
CA VAL A 452 -28.11 5.06 -26.36
C VAL A 452 -29.27 5.05 -27.39
N PRO A 453 -29.15 4.31 -28.52
CA PRO A 453 -30.17 4.22 -29.55
C PRO A 453 -31.57 3.82 -29.02
N LEU A 454 -32.63 4.44 -29.55
CA LEU A 454 -34.03 4.30 -29.09
C LEU A 454 -34.53 2.84 -29.09
N ASP A 455 -34.12 2.05 -30.06
CA ASP A 455 -34.42 0.62 -30.19
C ASP A 455 -33.80 -0.22 -29.07
N LEU A 456 -32.76 0.30 -28.40
CA LEU A 456 -32.10 -0.31 -27.24
C LEU A 456 -32.54 0.31 -25.90
N GLN A 457 -33.29 1.43 -25.92
CA GLN A 457 -33.73 2.12 -24.71
C GLN A 457 -34.74 1.32 -23.88
N GLY A 458 -35.59 0.50 -24.51
CA GLY A 458 -36.53 -0.38 -23.81
C GLY A 458 -35.82 -1.48 -22.99
N GLU A 459 -34.68 -1.96 -23.47
CA GLU A 459 -33.82 -2.89 -22.73
C GLU A 459 -33.00 -2.17 -21.64
N PHE A 460 -32.64 -0.90 -21.87
CA PHE A 460 -31.94 -0.02 -20.92
C PHE A 460 -32.80 0.37 -19.71
N ALA A 461 -34.08 0.69 -19.92
CA ALA A 461 -35.04 0.99 -18.86
C ALA A 461 -35.37 -0.24 -17.97
N ALA A 462 -35.12 -1.45 -18.48
CA ALA A 462 -35.30 -2.73 -17.77
C ALA A 462 -34.01 -3.21 -17.05
N GLY A 463 -32.97 -2.37 -16.97
CA GLY A 463 -31.72 -2.69 -16.28
C GLY A 463 -30.76 -3.57 -17.08
N ARG A 464 -30.96 -3.76 -18.39
CA ARG A 464 -29.97 -4.40 -19.28
C ARG A 464 -29.04 -3.36 -19.88
N GLU A 465 -27.79 -3.74 -20.05
CA GLU A 465 -26.70 -2.79 -20.12
C GLU A 465 -26.43 -2.25 -21.55
N ALA A 466 -25.88 -1.03 -21.66
CA ALA A 466 -25.53 -0.39 -22.95
C ALA A 466 -24.64 -1.25 -23.88
N CYS A 467 -23.97 -2.27 -23.35
CA CYS A 467 -23.16 -3.19 -24.12
C CYS A 467 -23.93 -4.31 -24.83
N ALA A 468 -25.27 -4.33 -24.78
CA ALA A 468 -26.11 -5.24 -25.56
C ALA A 468 -25.86 -5.13 -27.08
N ALA A 469 -25.61 -3.92 -27.60
CA ALA A 469 -25.29 -3.66 -29.01
C ALA A 469 -24.07 -4.45 -29.51
N VAL A 470 -23.12 -4.74 -28.61
CA VAL A 470 -21.90 -5.52 -28.90
C VAL A 470 -21.97 -6.94 -28.32
N LYS A 471 -23.17 -7.40 -27.93
CA LYS A 471 -23.42 -8.71 -27.31
C LYS A 471 -22.61 -8.90 -26.02
N GLY A 472 -22.59 -7.87 -25.17
CA GLY A 472 -21.86 -7.79 -23.90
C GLY A 472 -20.40 -7.32 -24.07
N CYS A 473 -19.93 -6.41 -23.21
CA CYS A 473 -18.52 -6.02 -23.17
C CYS A 473 -17.70 -7.01 -22.32
N THR A 474 -16.40 -6.77 -22.15
CA THR A 474 -15.49 -7.66 -21.40
C THR A 474 -15.86 -7.83 -19.92
N LEU A 475 -16.51 -6.83 -19.30
CA LEU A 475 -17.02 -6.93 -17.94
C LEU A 475 -18.12 -7.99 -17.79
N CYS A 476 -18.91 -8.19 -18.85
CA CYS A 476 -20.05 -9.11 -18.90
C CYS A 476 -19.68 -10.44 -19.57
N ARG A 477 -18.67 -10.42 -20.44
CA ARG A 477 -18.18 -11.52 -21.25
C ARG A 477 -16.64 -11.60 -21.16
N PRO A 478 -16.08 -12.17 -20.08
CA PRO A 478 -14.63 -12.24 -19.84
C PRO A 478 -13.86 -13.02 -20.92
N GLU A 479 -14.52 -13.80 -21.76
CA GLU A 479 -13.95 -14.46 -22.94
C GLU A 479 -13.53 -13.47 -24.04
N LYS A 480 -14.03 -12.22 -24.01
CA LYS A 480 -13.64 -11.17 -24.96
C LYS A 480 -12.33 -10.46 -24.59
N ILE A 481 -11.84 -10.64 -23.37
CA ILE A 481 -10.57 -10.06 -22.91
C ILE A 481 -9.43 -10.59 -23.78
N LYS A 482 -8.62 -9.69 -24.33
CA LYS A 482 -7.39 -10.04 -25.04
C LYS A 482 -6.26 -10.18 -24.03
N TYR A 483 -5.67 -11.37 -23.97
CA TYR A 483 -4.50 -11.65 -23.17
C TYR A 483 -3.27 -11.60 -24.07
N ILE A 484 -2.29 -10.78 -23.68
CA ILE A 484 -0.98 -10.67 -24.34
C ILE A 484 0.03 -11.22 -23.34
N ASP A 485 0.80 -12.23 -23.76
CA ASP A 485 1.71 -12.93 -22.85
C ASP A 485 2.99 -12.15 -22.60
N GLU A 486 3.78 -11.87 -23.64
CA GLU A 486 4.98 -11.05 -23.58
C GLU A 486 5.09 -10.22 -24.87
N LEU A 487 5.66 -9.02 -24.75
CA LEU A 487 6.06 -8.21 -25.90
C LEU A 487 7.58 -8.19 -26.09
N ASP A 488 8.34 -8.30 -24.98
CA ASP A 488 9.80 -8.32 -24.99
C ASP A 488 10.32 -9.74 -24.71
N PRO A 489 11.07 -10.36 -25.64
CA PRO A 489 11.59 -11.73 -25.46
C PRO A 489 12.78 -11.83 -24.49
N GLU A 490 13.41 -10.70 -24.12
CA GLU A 490 14.61 -10.65 -23.28
C GLU A 490 14.32 -10.13 -21.87
N ASP A 491 13.50 -9.09 -21.71
CA ASP A 491 13.08 -8.58 -20.40
C ASP A 491 11.71 -9.15 -19.99
N ASN A 492 11.74 -10.36 -19.43
CA ASN A 492 10.55 -11.03 -18.92
C ASN A 492 10.85 -12.01 -17.77
N ALA A 493 9.83 -12.33 -16.99
CA ALA A 493 9.93 -13.23 -15.84
C ALA A 493 10.43 -14.64 -16.20
N PRO A 494 10.01 -15.31 -17.30
CA PRO A 494 10.60 -16.58 -17.70
C PRO A 494 12.13 -16.57 -17.82
N ARG A 495 12.72 -15.52 -18.41
CA ARG A 495 14.19 -15.36 -18.48
C ARG A 495 14.83 -15.22 -17.10
N ARG A 496 14.23 -14.42 -16.21
CA ARG A 496 14.71 -14.22 -14.82
C ARG A 496 14.58 -15.47 -13.96
N LEU A 497 13.51 -16.24 -14.14
CA LEU A 497 13.30 -17.52 -13.46
C LEU A 497 14.34 -18.55 -13.89
N GLU A 498 14.64 -18.65 -15.19
CA GLU A 498 15.72 -19.52 -15.68
C GLU A 498 17.08 -19.14 -15.06
N ALA A 499 17.41 -17.85 -15.06
CA ALA A 499 18.68 -17.35 -14.54
C ALA A 499 18.88 -17.65 -13.03
N SER A 500 17.78 -17.75 -12.27
CA SER A 500 17.78 -17.99 -10.82
C SER A 500 17.42 -19.43 -10.42
N ARG A 501 17.15 -20.33 -11.38
CA ARG A 501 16.63 -21.69 -11.14
C ARG A 501 17.47 -22.46 -10.12
N ILE A 502 18.80 -22.39 -10.22
CA ILE A 502 19.72 -23.13 -9.35
C ILE A 502 19.52 -22.79 -7.85
N TYR A 503 19.17 -21.55 -7.52
CA TYR A 503 18.91 -21.09 -6.15
C TYR A 503 17.49 -21.39 -5.69
N ARG A 504 16.56 -21.58 -6.62
CA ARG A 504 15.17 -21.96 -6.31
C ARG A 504 15.07 -23.45 -5.97
N GLU A 505 15.84 -24.28 -6.68
CA GLU A 505 15.72 -25.75 -6.65
C GLU A 505 16.77 -26.47 -5.79
N ARG A 506 18.03 -26.02 -5.79
CA ARG A 506 19.14 -26.82 -5.24
C ARG A 506 19.98 -26.09 -4.21
N LEU A 507 20.60 -24.98 -4.60
CA LEU A 507 21.60 -24.30 -3.78
C LEU A 507 20.97 -23.26 -2.86
N LEU A 508 21.52 -23.15 -1.64
CA LEU A 508 21.18 -22.08 -0.71
C LEU A 508 22.14 -20.92 -0.90
N LYS A 509 21.58 -19.74 -1.08
CA LYS A 509 22.29 -18.47 -1.02
C LYS A 509 21.39 -17.49 -0.28
N PRO A 510 21.95 -16.65 0.62
CA PRO A 510 21.15 -15.64 1.31
C PRO A 510 20.42 -14.74 0.31
N GLU A 511 19.27 -14.25 0.71
CA GLU A 511 18.49 -13.31 -0.10
C GLU A 511 17.77 -12.30 0.77
N ALA A 512 17.64 -11.09 0.24
CA ALA A 512 16.93 -9.99 0.86
C ALA A 512 15.59 -9.72 0.17
N GLU A 513 15.56 -9.78 -1.17
CA GLU A 513 14.37 -9.52 -1.96
C GLU A 513 14.19 -10.40 -3.19
N TRP A 514 15.28 -10.87 -3.82
CA TRP A 514 15.25 -11.67 -5.05
C TRP A 514 15.99 -12.99 -4.88
N ALA A 515 15.57 -14.01 -5.63
CA ALA A 515 16.13 -15.36 -5.48
C ALA A 515 17.67 -15.38 -5.65
N GLY A 516 18.37 -15.69 -4.57
CA GLY A 516 19.84 -15.82 -4.55
C GLY A 516 20.62 -14.52 -4.76
N ASP A 517 20.04 -13.36 -4.45
CA ASP A 517 20.72 -12.05 -4.56
C ASP A 517 22.02 -11.97 -3.72
N GLY A 518 22.16 -12.82 -2.70
CA GLY A 518 23.35 -12.96 -1.87
C GLY A 518 23.43 -11.95 -0.73
N ILE A 519 22.45 -11.07 -0.59
CA ILE A 519 22.52 -9.96 0.35
C ILE A 519 22.43 -10.46 1.78
N VAL A 520 23.35 -9.97 2.60
CA VAL A 520 23.37 -10.13 4.06
C VAL A 520 23.60 -8.79 4.72
N THR A 521 23.17 -8.65 5.97
CA THR A 521 23.48 -7.49 6.82
C THR A 521 24.38 -7.90 7.98
N MET A 522 25.36 -7.06 8.29
CA MET A 522 26.24 -7.19 9.44
C MET A 522 26.15 -5.93 10.30
N THR A 523 25.98 -6.11 11.61
CA THR A 523 25.94 -5.03 12.60
C THR A 523 27.21 -5.10 13.45
N LEU A 524 27.94 -4.00 13.54
CA LEU A 524 29.22 -3.89 14.24
C LEU A 524 29.18 -2.73 15.22
N PHE A 525 29.76 -2.89 16.41
CA PHE A 525 30.17 -1.75 17.23
C PHE A 525 31.67 -1.59 17.12
N LEU A 526 32.13 -0.40 16.72
CA LEU A 526 33.55 -0.08 16.64
C LEU A 526 33.88 1.01 17.64
N PRO A 527 34.92 0.83 18.49
CA PRO A 527 35.31 1.79 19.51
C PRO A 527 36.12 2.95 18.87
N ALA A 528 35.47 3.67 17.97
CA ALA A 528 36.03 4.78 17.20
C ALA A 528 34.95 5.81 16.85
N ALA A 529 35.42 7.03 16.53
CA ALA A 529 34.58 8.07 15.98
C ALA A 529 33.94 7.64 14.64
N ALA A 530 32.81 8.26 14.31
CA ALA A 530 31.92 7.86 13.22
C ALA A 530 32.64 7.59 11.88
N ALA A 531 33.46 8.54 11.42
CA ALA A 531 34.20 8.42 10.17
C ALA A 531 35.15 7.21 10.18
N THR A 532 35.94 7.04 11.24
CA THR A 532 36.86 5.90 11.35
C THR A 532 36.11 4.57 11.45
N ALA A 533 34.98 4.55 12.16
CA ALA A 533 34.14 3.37 12.27
C ALA A 533 33.54 2.97 10.92
N GLU A 534 33.04 3.92 10.13
CA GLU A 534 32.47 3.68 8.80
C GLU A 534 33.47 2.96 7.88
N TYR A 535 34.66 3.53 7.67
CA TYR A 535 35.69 2.93 6.81
C TYR A 535 36.30 1.67 7.43
N GLY A 536 36.42 1.61 8.77
CA GLY A 536 36.86 0.40 9.47
C GLY A 536 35.91 -0.76 9.26
N ALA A 537 34.60 -0.50 9.29
CA ALA A 537 33.57 -1.51 9.06
C ALA A 537 33.58 -2.02 7.61
N LEU A 538 33.77 -1.14 6.62
CA LEU A 538 33.94 -1.53 5.20
C LEU A 538 35.20 -2.40 4.98
N GLU A 539 36.32 -2.07 5.61
CA GLU A 539 37.53 -2.89 5.54
C GLU A 539 37.33 -4.26 6.21
N ILE A 540 36.60 -4.32 7.33
CA ILE A 540 36.19 -5.60 7.95
C ILE A 540 35.34 -6.40 6.97
N ALA A 541 34.31 -5.81 6.36
CA ALA A 541 33.46 -6.48 5.36
C ALA A 541 34.29 -7.02 4.18
N ARG A 542 35.24 -6.24 3.67
CA ARG A 542 36.15 -6.66 2.60
C ARG A 542 37.01 -7.86 3.02
N ARG A 543 37.55 -7.84 4.25
CA ARG A 543 38.36 -8.96 4.79
C ARG A 543 37.54 -10.23 5.05
N LEU A 544 36.26 -10.08 5.36
CA LEU A 544 35.30 -11.18 5.46
C LEU A 544 34.84 -11.71 4.09
N GLY A 545 35.26 -11.06 2.99
CA GLY A 545 34.93 -11.49 1.63
C GLY A 545 33.54 -11.07 1.15
N LEU A 546 32.90 -10.09 1.79
CA LEU A 546 31.65 -9.52 1.29
C LEU A 546 31.92 -8.68 0.05
N LEU A 547 31.14 -8.93 -1.01
CA LEU A 547 31.14 -8.17 -2.24
C LEU A 547 30.18 -6.99 -2.12
N GLU A 548 30.43 -5.89 -2.84
CA GLU A 548 29.52 -4.73 -2.91
C GLU A 548 29.06 -4.24 -1.51
N ALA A 549 30.00 -4.17 -0.57
CA ALA A 549 29.71 -3.77 0.80
C ALA A 549 29.38 -2.27 0.87
N GLU A 550 28.26 -1.93 1.50
CA GLU A 550 27.77 -0.57 1.69
C GLU A 550 27.35 -0.37 3.15
N VAL A 551 27.79 0.73 3.76
CA VAL A 551 27.26 1.15 5.07
C VAL A 551 25.84 1.66 4.86
N ILE A 552 24.90 1.10 5.61
CA ILE A 552 23.47 1.41 5.51
C ILE A 552 22.92 2.08 6.77
N ASN A 553 23.65 2.02 7.89
CA ASN A 553 23.30 2.74 9.11
C ASN A 553 24.58 3.10 9.87
N LEU A 554 24.61 4.32 10.43
CA LEU A 554 25.71 4.80 11.26
C LEU A 554 25.12 5.53 12.48
N GLN A 555 25.31 4.98 13.67
CA GLN A 555 24.78 5.53 14.91
C GLN A 555 25.89 5.77 15.93
N VAL A 556 26.18 7.03 16.18
CA VAL A 556 27.15 7.46 17.20
C VAL A 556 26.62 7.11 18.59
N GLN A 557 27.30 6.22 19.30
CA GLN A 557 26.96 5.90 20.70
C GLN A 557 27.62 6.88 21.66
N HIS A 558 28.86 7.27 21.35
CA HIS A 558 29.57 8.40 21.95
C HIS A 558 30.56 8.95 20.93
N PRO A 559 30.82 10.28 20.86
CA PRO A 559 31.73 10.86 19.86
C PRO A 559 33.15 10.26 19.82
N SER A 560 33.59 9.64 20.91
CA SER A 560 34.92 9.02 21.02
C SER A 560 34.91 7.54 21.43
N GLU A 561 33.92 7.07 22.19
CA GLU A 561 33.95 5.69 22.73
C GLU A 561 33.45 4.66 21.71
N GLY A 562 32.63 5.07 20.74
CA GLY A 562 32.29 4.20 19.64
C GLY A 562 31.03 4.53 18.87
N THR A 563 30.90 3.81 17.76
CA THR A 563 29.84 3.97 16.77
C THR A 563 29.32 2.59 16.39
N LEU A 564 28.00 2.44 16.37
CA LEU A 564 27.32 1.30 15.79
C LEU A 564 27.22 1.50 14.27
N VAL A 565 27.67 0.53 13.48
CA VAL A 565 27.66 0.55 12.02
C VAL A 565 26.91 -0.68 11.53
N GLU A 566 25.98 -0.50 10.59
CA GLU A 566 25.37 -1.61 9.86
C GLU A 566 25.78 -1.56 8.40
N ILE A 567 26.15 -2.70 7.85
CA ILE A 567 26.58 -2.86 6.47
C ILE A 567 25.70 -3.90 5.79
N LYS A 568 25.27 -3.64 4.56
CA LYS A 568 24.83 -4.71 3.64
C LYS A 568 25.98 -5.10 2.72
N GLY A 569 26.01 -6.34 2.28
CA GLY A 569 26.93 -6.82 1.25
C GLY A 569 26.47 -8.16 0.69
N LYS A 570 27.11 -8.62 -0.38
CA LYS A 570 26.77 -9.87 -1.06
C LYS A 570 27.74 -11.00 -0.73
N VAL A 571 27.20 -12.16 -0.39
CA VAL A 571 27.95 -13.41 -0.30
C VAL A 571 28.26 -13.92 -1.71
N GLY A 572 29.55 -14.13 -2.00
CA GLY A 572 30.03 -14.55 -3.33
C GLY A 572 29.92 -16.05 -3.63
N PHE A 573 29.40 -16.85 -2.70
CA PHE A 573 29.27 -18.31 -2.82
C PHE A 573 27.84 -18.78 -2.49
N ALA A 574 27.57 -20.05 -2.76
CA ALA A 574 26.33 -20.73 -2.40
C ALA A 574 26.66 -22.07 -1.71
N ILE A 575 25.71 -22.63 -0.99
CA ILE A 575 25.85 -23.85 -0.19
C ILE A 575 24.94 -24.93 -0.77
N ASP A 576 25.44 -26.16 -0.90
CA ASP A 576 24.58 -27.32 -1.20
C ASP A 576 24.05 -27.91 0.13
N PRO A 577 22.72 -27.91 0.37
CA PRO A 577 22.14 -28.50 1.58
C PRO A 577 22.53 -29.97 1.79
N ALA A 578 22.80 -30.73 0.72
CA ALA A 578 23.17 -32.13 0.81
C ALA A 578 24.55 -32.35 1.44
N GLU A 579 25.40 -31.30 1.47
CA GLU A 579 26.73 -31.35 2.07
C GLU A 579 26.75 -30.88 3.53
N LEU A 580 25.61 -30.41 4.06
CA LEU A 580 25.51 -29.94 5.44
C LEU A 580 25.48 -31.11 6.44
N GLN A 581 26.38 -31.06 7.43
CA GLN A 581 26.37 -31.97 8.56
C GLN A 581 25.38 -31.47 9.62
N ILE A 582 24.12 -31.93 9.56
CA ILE A 582 23.05 -31.55 10.49
C ILE A 582 22.93 -32.61 11.59
N PRO A 583 23.23 -32.30 12.87
CA PRO A 583 23.08 -33.26 13.95
C PRO A 583 21.60 -33.60 14.20
N PRO A 584 21.28 -34.79 14.74
CA PRO A 584 19.93 -35.13 15.15
C PRO A 584 19.46 -34.17 16.23
N ARG A 585 18.16 -33.81 16.20
CA ARG A 585 17.56 -32.91 17.17
C ARG A 585 17.50 -33.60 18.55
N GLU A 586 18.12 -33.01 19.56
CA GLU A 586 17.98 -33.49 20.94
C GLU A 586 16.53 -33.32 21.42
N GLU A 587 15.91 -34.40 21.88
CA GLU A 587 14.61 -34.33 22.57
C GLU A 587 14.83 -33.67 23.93
N LEU A 588 14.53 -32.38 24.03
CA LEU A 588 14.45 -31.71 25.32
C LEU A 588 13.29 -32.32 26.11
N LEU A 589 13.55 -32.75 27.35
CA LEU A 589 12.50 -33.19 28.28
C LEU A 589 11.46 -32.07 28.39
N GLY A 590 10.18 -32.39 28.17
CA GLY A 590 9.09 -31.42 28.28
C GLY A 590 9.01 -30.82 29.68
N GLU A 591 8.69 -29.53 29.76
CA GLU A 591 8.33 -28.84 31.02
C GLU A 591 7.02 -29.36 31.60
#